data_AF-A0A1F8JQV0-F1
#
_entry.id   AF-A0A1F8JQV0-F1
#
_cell.length_a   1.000
_cell.length_b   1.000
_cell.length_c   1.000
_cell.angle_alpha   90.00
_cell.angle_beta   90.00
_cell.angle_gamma   90.00
#
_symmetry.space_group_name_H-M   'P 1'
#
loop_
_entity.id
_entity.type
_entity.pdbx_description
1 polymer ?
#
loop_
_entity_poly.entity_id
_entity_poly.type
_entity_poly.pdbx_seq_one_letter_code
_entity_poly.pdbx_strand_id
1 'polypeptide(L)'
;MRTLQSGALALFLLLSCGAKAEEEVAVVLTRSDSIPLEVQTATDPYFEGYIQALVDMHFSEYRVVVLVKNHKVWLANLPANELIANSIVAFVRDVPGVEEVHVLNGVPPEDVELRKKYVDRPKISGIWFPQMTEIFQPLIADPRQVSYTIGYRSGDKVCGNKCVDISLGDDFPIYRWLDVFGYGDIQVGIEAGIWSVFNMDPSPNIQGGTELVNTDFYVGIPITYGVGKWALRLRVYHISSHLGDEFIVNHPGFVDVNGPNKDNPNRVRVNPSNEYVDFTVSYQATEHIRVYAFPGAIVHSDPTYKWQPMYIQYGTEARFLGSKFYHQRLYGTCFLAMHFRNFQQLDWDFDGTFRAGYEFSKLQGIGRKFRFYIGYHNGYSLEGQFSKDRTHYMEYNLNYGF
;
A
#
# COMPACT_ATOMS: atom_id res chain seq x y z
N MET A 1 -37.04 -22.77 -0.86
CA MET A 1 -36.50 -22.62 0.52
C MET A 1 -35.33 -23.58 0.69
N ARG A 2 -34.15 -23.21 0.16
CA ARG A 2 -32.84 -23.90 0.30
C ARG A 2 -31.90 -23.18 -0.68
N THR A 3 -30.99 -22.35 -0.15
CA THR A 3 -29.69 -21.91 -0.72
C THR A 3 -29.27 -20.64 0.03
N LEU A 4 -28.42 -20.80 1.04
CA LEU A 4 -27.56 -19.76 1.64
C LEU A 4 -26.61 -20.47 2.60
N GLN A 5 -25.65 -21.21 2.04
CA GLN A 5 -24.49 -21.76 2.76
C GLN A 5 -23.29 -21.68 1.83
N SER A 6 -22.81 -20.46 1.61
CA SER A 6 -21.55 -20.19 0.90
C SER A 6 -21.21 -18.72 1.07
N GLY A 7 -20.69 -18.38 2.26
CA GLY A 7 -20.25 -17.02 2.59
C GLY A 7 -19.46 -16.92 3.90
N ALA A 8 -19.63 -17.88 4.81
CA ALA A 8 -18.96 -17.89 6.11
C ALA A 8 -17.66 -18.72 6.17
N LEU A 9 -17.23 -19.34 5.07
CA LEU A 9 -16.12 -20.31 5.11
C LEU A 9 -14.72 -19.66 5.14
N ALA A 10 -14.58 -18.40 4.69
CA ALA A 10 -13.28 -17.71 4.69
C ALA A 10 -12.88 -17.17 6.07
N LEU A 11 -13.85 -16.88 6.95
CA LEU A 11 -13.56 -16.39 8.31
C LEU A 11 -13.25 -17.53 9.29
N PHE A 12 -13.80 -18.73 9.04
CA PHE A 12 -13.64 -19.88 9.93
C PHE A 12 -12.26 -20.56 9.84
N LEU A 13 -11.55 -20.42 8.72
CA LEU A 13 -10.23 -21.04 8.52
C LEU A 13 -9.07 -20.29 9.19
N LEU A 14 -9.26 -19.05 9.62
CA LEU A 14 -8.27 -18.30 10.41
C LEU A 14 -8.48 -18.40 11.93
N LEU A 15 -9.67 -18.84 12.37
CA LEU A 15 -10.08 -18.85 13.78
C LEU A 15 -10.25 -20.25 14.40
N SER A 16 -9.99 -21.33 13.65
CA SER A 16 -10.16 -22.70 14.15
C SER A 16 -8.96 -23.28 14.92
N CYS A 17 -7.97 -22.47 15.30
CA CYS A 17 -6.93 -22.91 16.22
C CYS A 17 -7.31 -22.45 17.63
N GLY A 18 -7.97 -23.34 18.37
CA GLY A 18 -8.29 -23.13 19.78
C GLY A 18 -7.02 -22.93 20.59
N ALA A 19 -6.69 -21.67 20.86
CA ALA A 19 -5.77 -21.25 21.90
C ALA A 19 -6.28 -19.90 22.41
N LYS A 20 -6.46 -19.78 23.73
CA LYS A 20 -6.75 -18.50 24.40
C LYS A 20 -5.75 -17.46 23.90
N ALA A 21 -6.20 -16.50 23.11
CA ALA A 21 -5.41 -15.32 22.81
C ALA A 21 -5.37 -14.49 24.09
N GLU A 22 -4.17 -14.28 24.64
CA GLU A 22 -3.94 -13.15 25.54
C GLU A 22 -4.03 -11.89 24.66
N GLU A 23 -5.23 -11.33 24.57
CA GLU A 23 -5.49 -10.05 23.91
C GLU A 23 -4.85 -8.94 24.72
N GLU A 24 -3.62 -8.54 24.37
CA GLU A 24 -3.12 -7.23 24.76
C GLU A 24 -3.80 -6.16 23.90
N VAL A 25 -4.82 -5.53 24.48
CA VAL A 25 -5.56 -4.43 23.85
C VAL A 25 -4.67 -3.19 23.81
N ALA A 26 -4.46 -2.68 22.59
CA ALA A 26 -3.79 -1.42 22.26
C ALA A 26 -2.32 -1.33 22.70
N VAL A 27 -1.45 -2.05 21.98
CA VAL A 27 -0.02 -1.79 22.02
C VAL A 27 0.43 -1.43 20.59
N VAL A 28 1.02 -0.24 20.43
CA VAL A 28 1.80 0.13 19.23
C VAL A 28 2.76 -1.02 18.92
N LEU A 29 3.03 -1.31 17.64
CA LEU A 29 4.09 -2.26 17.31
C LEU A 29 5.41 -1.74 17.90
N THR A 30 5.90 -2.43 18.90
CA THR A 30 7.18 -2.16 19.52
C THR A 30 8.25 -2.97 18.80
N ARG A 31 9.49 -2.53 18.91
CA ARG A 31 10.62 -3.20 18.26
C ARG A 31 10.78 -4.65 18.74
N SER A 32 10.51 -4.90 20.03
CA SER A 32 10.59 -6.23 20.66
C SER A 32 9.57 -7.24 20.12
N ASP A 33 8.41 -6.80 19.61
CA ASP A 33 7.39 -7.69 19.03
C ASP A 33 7.88 -8.45 17.80
N SER A 34 8.88 -7.89 17.11
CA SER A 34 9.47 -8.48 15.90
C SER A 34 10.58 -9.48 16.20
N ILE A 35 11.01 -9.58 17.47
CA ILE A 35 12.13 -10.40 17.91
C ILE A 35 11.62 -11.79 18.30
N PRO A 36 12.16 -12.88 17.71
CA PRO A 36 11.74 -14.23 18.09
C PRO A 36 12.01 -14.50 19.57
N LEU A 37 11.04 -15.06 20.31
CA LEU A 37 11.25 -15.46 21.72
C LEU A 37 12.40 -16.46 21.89
N GLU A 38 12.70 -17.26 20.85
CA GLU A 38 13.82 -18.20 20.80
C GLU A 38 15.18 -17.52 20.96
N VAL A 39 15.28 -16.21 20.70
CA VAL A 39 16.49 -15.42 20.93
C VAL A 39 16.85 -15.36 22.42
N GLN A 40 15.85 -15.45 23.31
CA GLN A 40 16.06 -15.41 24.77
C GLN A 40 16.80 -16.64 25.31
N THR A 41 16.82 -17.75 24.56
CA THR A 41 17.47 -19.00 24.95
C THR A 41 18.62 -19.37 24.00
N ALA A 42 18.99 -18.46 23.10
CA ALA A 42 20.01 -18.70 22.10
C ALA A 42 21.42 -18.73 22.71
N THR A 43 22.38 -19.39 22.06
CA THR A 43 23.77 -19.38 22.53
C THR A 43 24.39 -17.99 22.39
N ASP A 44 25.33 -17.64 23.27
CA ASP A 44 25.96 -16.30 23.26
C ASP A 44 26.54 -15.90 21.89
N PRO A 45 27.21 -16.77 21.11
CA PRO A 45 27.71 -16.37 19.78
C PRO A 45 26.59 -16.04 18.78
N TYR A 46 25.46 -16.75 18.85
CA TYR A 46 24.29 -16.45 18.03
C TYR A 46 23.65 -15.13 18.47
N PHE A 47 23.50 -14.95 19.78
CA PHE A 47 22.90 -13.75 20.36
C PHE A 47 23.75 -12.50 20.10
N GLU A 48 25.08 -12.63 20.16
CA GLU A 48 26.04 -11.59 19.76
C GLU A 48 25.86 -11.18 18.30
N GLY A 49 25.85 -12.15 17.37
CA GLY A 49 25.64 -11.86 15.96
C GLY A 49 24.28 -11.20 15.69
N TYR A 50 23.24 -11.61 16.42
CA TYR A 50 21.90 -11.05 16.32
C TYR A 50 21.84 -9.59 16.80
N ILE A 51 22.34 -9.30 18.00
CA ILE A 51 22.36 -7.93 18.55
C ILE A 51 23.29 -7.04 17.72
N GLN A 52 24.44 -7.55 17.25
CA GLN A 52 25.32 -6.81 16.36
C GLN A 52 24.59 -6.42 15.07
N ALA A 53 23.85 -7.33 14.44
CA ALA A 53 23.06 -7.03 13.25
C ALA A 53 21.97 -5.98 13.52
N LEU A 54 21.31 -6.03 14.68
CA LEU A 54 20.32 -5.02 15.10
C LEU A 54 20.96 -3.64 15.30
N VAL A 55 22.10 -3.57 16.00
CA VAL A 55 22.83 -2.31 16.21
C VAL A 55 23.31 -1.75 14.88
N ASP A 56 23.85 -2.58 13.99
CA ASP A 56 24.30 -2.14 12.67
C ASP A 56 23.13 -1.67 11.79
N MET A 57 21.94 -2.29 11.90
CA MET A 57 20.75 -1.83 11.18
C MET A 57 20.32 -0.41 11.54
N HIS A 58 20.56 0.03 12.79
CA HIS A 58 20.04 1.31 13.30
C HIS A 58 21.12 2.38 13.56
N PHE A 59 22.38 1.97 13.70
CA PHE A 59 23.48 2.81 14.18
C PHE A 59 24.81 2.50 13.46
N SER A 60 24.76 2.00 12.24
CA SER A 60 25.93 1.58 11.44
C SER A 60 27.06 2.62 11.40
N GLU A 61 26.72 3.91 11.44
CA GLU A 61 27.64 5.03 11.33
C GLU A 61 28.57 5.17 12.54
N TYR A 62 28.14 4.73 13.72
CA TYR A 62 28.91 4.85 14.97
C TYR A 62 29.84 3.65 15.21
N ARG A 63 29.68 2.57 14.43
CA ARG A 63 30.54 1.37 14.48
C ARG A 63 30.63 0.78 15.89
N VAL A 64 29.49 0.73 16.59
CA VAL A 64 29.41 0.18 17.94
C VAL A 64 29.67 -1.32 17.90
N VAL A 65 30.39 -1.80 18.91
CA VAL A 65 30.83 -3.19 19.01
C VAL A 65 30.03 -3.87 20.09
N VAL A 66 29.32 -4.92 19.70
CA VAL A 66 28.56 -5.78 20.61
C VAL A 66 29.40 -7.03 20.90
N LEU A 67 29.55 -7.35 22.18
CA LEU A 67 30.09 -8.62 22.67
C LEU A 67 29.07 -9.24 23.63
N VAL A 68 28.84 -10.55 23.57
CA VAL A 68 27.88 -11.22 24.44
C VAL A 68 28.52 -12.41 25.16
N LYS A 69 28.30 -12.49 26.47
CA LYS A 69 28.70 -13.60 27.35
C LYS A 69 27.68 -13.75 28.46
N ASN A 70 27.16 -14.95 28.65
CA ASN A 70 26.08 -15.27 29.58
C ASN A 70 24.91 -14.28 29.45
N HIS A 71 24.52 -13.93 28.22
CA HIS A 71 23.44 -12.98 27.90
C HIS A 71 23.62 -11.55 28.45
N LYS A 72 24.79 -11.24 29.00
CA LYS A 72 25.24 -9.89 29.26
C LYS A 72 25.87 -9.33 28.00
N VAL A 73 25.58 -8.08 27.70
CA VAL A 73 26.03 -7.42 26.49
C VAL A 73 27.05 -6.35 26.85
N TRP A 74 28.20 -6.35 26.20
CA TRP A 74 29.20 -5.30 26.30
C TRP A 74 29.23 -4.50 25.02
N LEU A 75 29.04 -3.18 25.14
CA LEU A 75 29.11 -2.22 24.05
C LEU A 75 30.46 -1.49 24.10
N ALA A 76 31.27 -1.63 23.06
CA ALA A 76 32.50 -0.87 22.88
C ALA A 76 32.36 0.12 21.70
N ASN A 77 33.23 1.13 21.66
CA ASN A 77 33.25 2.16 20.60
C ASN A 77 31.93 2.94 20.47
N LEU A 78 31.30 3.28 21.59
CA LEU A 78 30.15 4.18 21.59
C LEU A 78 30.56 5.59 21.12
N PRO A 79 29.66 6.34 20.46
CA PRO A 79 29.96 7.70 20.02
C PRO A 79 30.24 8.62 21.20
N ALA A 80 31.10 9.61 21.00
CA ALA A 80 31.43 10.60 22.03
C ALA A 80 30.22 11.47 22.45
N ASN A 81 29.16 11.51 21.64
CA ASN A 81 27.92 12.18 21.99
C ASN A 81 27.10 11.32 22.95
N GLU A 82 27.00 11.77 24.21
CA GLU A 82 26.33 11.03 25.30
C GLU A 82 24.85 10.72 25.02
N LEU A 83 24.11 11.59 24.33
CA LEU A 83 22.70 11.35 23.99
C LEU A 83 22.55 10.16 23.05
N ILE A 84 23.44 10.08 22.06
CA ILE A 84 23.45 9.00 21.07
C ILE A 84 23.96 7.71 21.73
N ALA A 85 25.02 7.77 22.51
CA ALA A 85 25.54 6.62 23.26
C ALA A 85 24.46 6.02 24.19
N ASN A 86 23.74 6.85 24.94
CA ASN A 86 22.65 6.41 25.80
C ASN A 86 21.47 5.83 25.00
N SER A 87 21.17 6.37 23.82
CA SER A 87 20.13 5.82 22.94
C SER A 87 20.48 4.42 22.43
N ILE A 88 21.75 4.17 22.10
CA ILE A 88 22.23 2.85 21.67
C ILE A 88 22.19 1.85 22.83
N VAL A 89 22.62 2.26 24.03
CA VAL A 89 22.53 1.43 25.24
C VAL A 89 21.08 1.06 25.56
N ALA A 90 20.16 2.02 25.50
CA ALA A 90 18.74 1.78 25.72
C ALA A 90 18.17 0.83 24.65
N PHE A 91 18.51 1.05 23.39
CA PHE A 91 18.07 0.19 22.28
C PHE A 91 18.48 -1.28 22.50
N VAL A 92 19.73 -1.54 22.89
CA VAL A 92 20.20 -2.90 23.14
C VAL A 92 19.54 -3.50 24.38
N ARG A 93 19.31 -2.69 25.42
CA ARG A 93 18.64 -3.13 26.65
C ARG A 93 17.19 -3.58 26.41
N ASP A 94 16.51 -2.99 25.43
CA ASP A 94 15.13 -3.35 25.09
C ASP A 94 15.01 -4.66 24.28
N VAL A 95 16.14 -5.28 23.90
CA VAL A 95 16.14 -6.57 23.20
C VAL A 95 15.79 -7.70 24.19
N PRO A 96 14.71 -8.48 23.94
CA PRO A 96 14.36 -9.60 24.82
C PRO A 96 15.51 -10.61 24.95
N GLY A 97 15.84 -10.97 26.19
CA GLY A 97 16.95 -11.87 26.51
C GLY A 97 18.23 -11.16 26.94
N VAL A 98 18.33 -9.83 26.79
CA VAL A 98 19.44 -9.05 27.35
C VAL A 98 19.24 -8.88 28.85
N GLU A 99 20.13 -9.45 29.66
CA GLU A 99 20.06 -9.33 31.12
C GLU A 99 20.69 -8.02 31.62
N GLU A 100 21.82 -7.64 31.02
CA GLU A 100 22.60 -6.47 31.43
C GLU A 100 23.37 -5.88 30.24
N VAL A 101 23.57 -4.56 30.23
CA VAL A 101 24.37 -3.85 29.22
C VAL A 101 25.49 -3.10 29.90
N HIS A 102 26.73 -3.44 29.56
CA HIS A 102 27.96 -2.81 30.03
C HIS A 102 28.60 -2.00 28.90
N VAL A 103 29.29 -0.92 29.24
CA VAL A 103 30.06 -0.12 28.29
C VAL A 103 31.55 -0.38 28.51
N LEU A 104 32.27 -0.73 27.45
CA LEU A 104 33.72 -0.95 27.47
C LEU A 104 34.46 0.26 26.90
N ASN A 105 35.55 0.65 27.56
CA ASN A 105 36.51 1.63 27.06
C ASN A 105 37.48 0.95 26.07
N GLY A 106 36.98 0.63 24.87
CA GLY A 106 37.77 0.08 23.77
C GLY A 106 37.50 -1.40 23.46
N VAL A 107 37.90 -1.82 22.25
CA VAL A 107 37.67 -3.15 21.68
C VAL A 107 38.97 -3.97 21.77
N PRO A 108 38.92 -5.28 22.11
CA PRO A 108 40.09 -6.15 22.03
C PRO A 108 40.76 -6.14 20.63
N PRO A 109 42.11 -6.14 20.52
CA PRO A 109 42.81 -5.96 19.24
C PRO A 109 42.48 -7.00 18.16
N GLU A 110 42.20 -8.23 18.56
CA GLU A 110 41.83 -9.35 17.69
C GLU A 110 40.46 -9.14 17.00
N ASP A 111 39.52 -8.50 17.70
CA ASP A 111 38.21 -8.13 17.14
C ASP A 111 38.28 -6.89 16.24
N VAL A 112 39.29 -6.03 16.43
CA VAL A 112 39.54 -4.84 15.60
C VAL A 112 40.00 -5.24 14.19
N GLU A 113 40.82 -6.29 14.05
CA GLU A 113 41.28 -6.77 12.73
C GLU A 113 40.17 -7.47 11.94
N LEU A 114 39.38 -8.33 12.59
CA LEU A 114 38.19 -8.91 11.99
C LEU A 114 37.24 -7.81 11.48
N ARG A 115 37.08 -6.72 12.26
CA ARG A 115 36.21 -5.59 11.91
C ARG A 115 36.74 -4.65 10.84
N LYS A 116 38.04 -4.39 10.72
CA LYS A 116 38.58 -3.63 9.57
C LYS A 116 38.13 -4.26 8.24
N LYS A 117 38.10 -5.60 8.19
CA LYS A 117 37.59 -6.37 7.04
C LYS A 117 36.07 -6.26 6.84
N TYR A 118 35.28 -6.02 7.90
CA TYR A 118 33.84 -5.72 7.80
C TYR A 118 33.57 -4.25 7.39
N VAL A 119 34.39 -3.30 7.84
CA VAL A 119 34.27 -1.85 7.59
C VAL A 119 34.64 -1.46 6.17
N ASP A 120 35.62 -2.14 5.57
CA ASP A 120 36.02 -1.92 4.17
C ASP A 120 35.12 -2.67 3.15
N ARG A 121 33.96 -3.19 3.59
CA ARG A 121 32.97 -3.73 2.66
C ARG A 121 32.45 -2.60 1.76
N PRO A 122 32.32 -2.84 0.44
CA PRO A 122 31.80 -1.83 -0.47
C PRO A 122 30.39 -1.41 -0.02
N LYS A 123 30.21 -0.11 0.23
CA LYS A 123 28.88 0.47 0.47
C LYS A 123 28.04 0.25 -0.77
N ILE A 124 26.96 -0.51 -0.63
CA ILE A 124 25.99 -0.71 -1.71
C ILE A 124 25.18 0.59 -1.80
N SER A 125 25.39 1.37 -2.85
CA SER A 125 24.69 2.64 -3.08
C SER A 125 23.21 2.45 -3.46
N GLY A 126 22.78 1.21 -3.71
CA GLY A 126 21.39 0.93 -4.00
C GLY A 126 21.06 -0.55 -4.21
N ILE A 127 19.76 -0.85 -4.15
CA ILE A 127 19.18 -2.19 -4.14
C ILE A 127 18.45 -2.41 -5.46
N TRP A 128 18.84 -3.45 -6.20
CA TRP A 128 18.06 -3.95 -7.33
C TRP A 128 16.86 -4.77 -6.84
N PHE A 129 15.69 -4.52 -7.43
CA PHE A 129 14.44 -5.25 -7.18
C PHE A 129 14.07 -5.40 -5.69
N PRO A 130 13.91 -4.29 -4.94
CA PRO A 130 13.55 -4.38 -3.52
C PRO A 130 12.16 -5.02 -3.35
N GLN A 131 12.07 -6.09 -2.56
CA GLN A 131 10.84 -6.90 -2.47
C GLN A 131 10.03 -6.74 -1.18
N MET A 132 10.60 -6.18 -0.12
CA MET A 132 10.00 -6.25 1.22
C MET A 132 9.34 -4.95 1.69
N THR A 133 9.72 -3.81 1.13
CA THR A 133 9.27 -2.49 1.58
C THR A 133 8.95 -1.60 0.40
N GLU A 134 7.90 -0.80 0.53
CA GLU A 134 7.60 0.30 -0.40
C GLU A 134 7.92 1.62 0.29
N ILE A 135 8.51 2.54 -0.48
CA ILE A 135 8.78 3.91 -0.01
C ILE A 135 7.48 4.69 0.10
N PHE A 136 6.59 4.52 -0.87
CA PHE A 136 5.30 5.19 -0.93
C PHE A 136 4.20 4.16 -0.71
N GLN A 137 3.55 4.20 0.45
CA GLN A 137 2.48 3.27 0.77
C GLN A 137 1.21 3.52 -0.08
N PRO A 138 0.51 2.48 -0.55
CA PRO A 138 -0.73 2.59 -1.34
C PRO A 138 -1.81 3.41 -0.64
N LEU A 139 -2.58 4.19 -1.39
CA LEU A 139 -3.68 5.02 -0.86
C LEU A 139 -4.96 4.18 -0.72
N ILE A 140 -5.41 3.95 0.51
CA ILE A 140 -6.47 2.97 0.80
C ILE A 140 -7.80 3.34 0.15
N ALA A 141 -8.18 4.62 0.17
CA ALA A 141 -9.47 5.10 -0.34
C ALA A 141 -9.42 5.57 -1.79
N ASP A 142 -8.25 5.59 -2.43
CA ASP A 142 -8.18 5.81 -3.87
C ASP A 142 -8.76 4.55 -4.57
N PRO A 143 -9.87 4.67 -5.31
CA PRO A 143 -10.47 3.51 -5.95
C PRO A 143 -9.69 3.05 -7.20
N ARG A 144 -8.68 3.80 -7.65
CA ARG A 144 -7.71 3.42 -8.68
C ARG A 144 -6.30 3.20 -8.11
N GLN A 145 -6.22 2.91 -6.82
CA GLN A 145 -4.98 2.39 -6.26
C GLN A 145 -4.65 1.02 -6.86
N VAL A 146 -3.45 0.93 -7.44
CA VAL A 146 -2.88 -0.32 -7.97
C VAL A 146 -2.78 -1.33 -6.83
N SER A 147 -3.58 -2.39 -6.91
CA SER A 147 -3.68 -3.46 -5.92
C SER A 147 -4.51 -4.62 -6.48
N TYR A 148 -4.62 -5.71 -5.72
CA TYR A 148 -5.51 -6.81 -6.03
C TYR A 148 -6.80 -6.65 -5.23
N THR A 149 -7.94 -6.45 -5.89
CA THR A 149 -9.23 -6.30 -5.20
C THR A 149 -10.33 -7.08 -5.92
N ILE A 150 -11.25 -7.64 -5.15
CA ILE A 150 -12.54 -8.13 -5.64
C ILE A 150 -13.64 -7.60 -4.74
N GLY A 151 -14.71 -7.12 -5.35
CA GLY A 151 -15.74 -6.37 -4.65
C GLY A 151 -17.13 -6.55 -5.23
N TYR A 152 -18.12 -6.21 -4.41
CA TYR A 152 -19.50 -6.05 -4.83
C TYR A 152 -19.93 -4.60 -4.60
N ARG A 153 -20.46 -3.97 -5.65
CA ARG A 153 -21.01 -2.61 -5.63
C ARG A 153 -22.52 -2.62 -5.77
N SER A 154 -23.20 -1.81 -4.98
CA SER A 154 -24.65 -1.67 -4.97
C SER A 154 -25.06 -0.21 -5.08
N GLY A 155 -26.04 0.07 -5.95
CA GLY A 155 -26.57 1.42 -6.15
C GLY A 155 -25.94 2.21 -7.30
N ASP A 156 -24.97 1.63 -8.01
CA ASP A 156 -24.29 2.31 -9.12
C ASP A 156 -25.26 2.54 -10.28
N LYS A 157 -25.46 3.82 -10.65
CA LYS A 157 -26.41 4.23 -11.69
C LYS A 157 -25.81 4.22 -13.09
N VAL A 158 -24.50 4.08 -13.20
CA VAL A 158 -23.75 4.17 -14.44
C VAL A 158 -23.40 2.78 -14.94
N CYS A 159 -22.71 1.98 -14.11
CA CYS A 159 -22.33 0.63 -14.49
C CYS A 159 -23.45 -0.40 -14.27
N GLY A 160 -24.40 -0.13 -13.38
CA GLY A 160 -25.52 -1.03 -13.07
C GLY A 160 -25.73 -1.19 -11.56
N ASN A 161 -27.00 -1.36 -11.15
CA ASN A 161 -27.37 -1.28 -9.73
C ASN A 161 -26.70 -2.38 -8.87
N LYS A 162 -26.30 -3.50 -9.48
CA LYS A 162 -25.55 -4.59 -8.85
C LYS A 162 -24.32 -4.87 -9.70
N CYS A 163 -23.15 -4.48 -9.22
CA CYS A 163 -21.90 -4.66 -9.93
C CYS A 163 -20.93 -5.53 -9.14
N VAL A 164 -20.06 -6.23 -9.85
CA VAL A 164 -18.82 -6.80 -9.30
C VAL A 164 -17.65 -6.04 -9.90
N ASP A 165 -16.79 -5.50 -9.05
CA ASP A 165 -15.54 -4.87 -9.44
C ASP A 165 -14.36 -5.79 -9.15
N ILE A 166 -13.42 -5.85 -10.09
CA ILE A 166 -12.18 -6.61 -9.95
C ILE A 166 -11.03 -5.70 -10.34
N SER A 167 -9.96 -5.73 -9.55
CA SER A 167 -8.68 -5.12 -9.91
C SER A 167 -7.54 -6.09 -9.74
N LEU A 168 -6.61 -6.04 -10.69
CA LEU A 168 -5.36 -6.78 -10.67
C LEU A 168 -4.25 -5.80 -10.98
N GLY A 169 -3.33 -5.60 -10.05
CA GLY A 169 -2.21 -4.71 -10.27
C GLY A 169 -1.14 -4.84 -9.19
N ASP A 170 0.08 -4.50 -9.58
CA ASP A 170 1.24 -4.51 -8.69
C ASP A 170 2.16 -3.32 -9.01
N ASP A 171 2.95 -2.92 -8.02
CA ASP A 171 4.14 -2.08 -8.20
C ASP A 171 5.35 -3.00 -8.31
N PHE A 172 6.19 -2.75 -9.31
CA PHE A 172 7.43 -3.46 -9.58
C PHE A 172 8.61 -2.51 -9.38
N PRO A 173 9.14 -2.38 -8.15
CA PRO A 173 10.35 -1.63 -7.90
C PRO A 173 11.54 -2.19 -8.69
N ILE A 174 12.22 -1.34 -9.46
CA ILE A 174 13.39 -1.75 -10.26
C ILE A 174 14.67 -1.52 -9.48
N TYR A 175 14.83 -0.29 -8.96
CA TYR A 175 16.05 0.10 -8.27
C TYR A 175 15.75 1.13 -7.19
N ARG A 176 16.42 0.98 -6.05
CA ARG A 176 16.39 1.94 -4.94
C ARG A 176 17.79 2.44 -4.64
N TRP A 177 18.03 3.73 -4.82
CA TRP A 177 19.22 4.39 -4.28
C TRP A 177 19.01 4.63 -2.79
N LEU A 178 20.02 4.26 -1.99
CA LEU A 178 20.02 4.47 -0.55
C LEU A 178 20.76 5.77 -0.21
N ASP A 179 20.31 6.43 0.85
CA ASP A 179 20.99 7.60 1.43
C ASP A 179 21.25 8.73 0.40
N VAL A 180 20.28 8.96 -0.47
CA VAL A 180 20.32 10.07 -1.43
C VAL A 180 20.18 11.38 -0.66
N PHE A 181 21.09 12.31 -0.96
CA PHE A 181 21.23 13.59 -0.28
C PHE A 181 21.55 13.50 1.22
N GLY A 182 21.86 12.31 1.77
CA GLY A 182 22.17 12.13 3.19
C GLY A 182 20.95 11.97 4.11
N TYR A 183 19.73 11.82 3.54
CA TYR A 183 18.50 11.88 4.33
C TYR A 183 17.41 10.86 3.96
N GLY A 184 17.45 10.25 2.77
CA GLY A 184 16.35 9.41 2.31
C GLY A 184 16.68 8.52 1.13
N ASP A 185 15.71 7.69 0.75
CA ASP A 185 15.86 6.72 -0.33
C ASP A 185 15.05 7.16 -1.54
N ILE A 186 15.64 7.05 -2.74
CA ILE A 186 14.91 7.23 -4.01
C ILE A 186 14.68 5.87 -4.63
N GLN A 187 13.49 5.60 -5.14
CA GLN A 187 13.16 4.38 -5.87
C GLN A 187 12.47 4.70 -7.20
N VAL A 188 12.86 3.98 -8.24
CA VAL A 188 12.16 3.94 -9.52
C VAL A 188 11.56 2.57 -9.75
N GLY A 189 10.34 2.52 -10.29
CA GLY A 189 9.61 1.28 -10.56
C GLY A 189 8.74 1.37 -11.80
N ILE A 190 7.96 0.32 -12.00
CA ILE A 190 6.88 0.25 -12.98
C ILE A 190 5.63 -0.19 -12.23
N GLU A 191 4.53 0.53 -12.41
CA GLU A 191 3.21 0.10 -11.95
C GLU A 191 2.41 -0.42 -13.14
N ALA A 192 1.68 -1.52 -12.95
CA ALA A 192 0.72 -2.00 -13.95
C ALA A 192 -0.58 -2.41 -13.26
N GLY A 193 -1.71 -2.11 -13.89
CA GLY A 193 -3.01 -2.32 -13.29
C GLY A 193 -4.11 -2.54 -14.32
N ILE A 194 -5.10 -3.34 -13.95
CA ILE A 194 -6.33 -3.57 -14.70
C ILE A 194 -7.49 -3.42 -13.72
N TRP A 195 -8.53 -2.68 -14.12
CA TRP A 195 -9.79 -2.61 -13.39
C TRP A 195 -10.95 -2.95 -14.31
N SER A 196 -11.74 -3.94 -13.92
CA SER A 196 -12.93 -4.37 -14.67
C SER A 196 -14.17 -4.27 -13.80
N VAL A 197 -15.29 -3.90 -14.42
CA VAL A 197 -16.61 -3.86 -13.79
C VAL A 197 -17.61 -4.71 -14.55
N PHE A 198 -18.32 -5.55 -13.82
CA PHE A 198 -19.36 -6.41 -14.35
C PHE A 198 -20.71 -6.01 -13.77
N ASN A 199 -21.68 -5.72 -14.63
CA ASN A 199 -23.08 -5.59 -14.25
C ASN A 199 -23.68 -6.99 -14.10
N MET A 200 -24.14 -7.30 -12.89
CA MET A 200 -24.63 -8.63 -12.52
C MET A 200 -26.11 -8.85 -12.84
N ASP A 201 -26.82 -7.78 -13.20
CA ASP A 201 -28.27 -7.80 -13.49
C ASP A 201 -28.59 -6.89 -14.69
N PRO A 202 -27.97 -7.13 -15.86
CA PRO A 202 -28.15 -6.27 -17.02
C PRO A 202 -29.59 -6.38 -17.56
N SER A 203 -30.13 -5.25 -18.01
CA SER A 203 -31.44 -5.16 -18.63
C SER A 203 -31.39 -4.21 -19.83
N PRO A 204 -31.55 -4.70 -21.06
CA PRO A 204 -31.89 -6.08 -21.42
C PRO A 204 -30.69 -7.05 -21.24
N ASN A 205 -30.96 -8.36 -21.17
CA ASN A 205 -29.93 -9.41 -21.11
C ASN A 205 -30.02 -10.29 -22.37
N ILE A 206 -29.58 -9.75 -23.50
CA ILE A 206 -29.92 -10.24 -24.85
C ILE A 206 -29.30 -11.62 -25.14
N GLN A 207 -28.17 -11.97 -24.51
CA GLN A 207 -27.50 -13.27 -24.69
C GLN A 207 -27.26 -14.04 -23.38
N GLY A 208 -27.85 -13.59 -22.27
CA GLY A 208 -27.62 -14.18 -20.96
C GLY A 208 -26.25 -13.82 -20.37
N GLY A 209 -26.08 -14.12 -19.07
CA GLY A 209 -24.82 -13.89 -18.35
C GLY A 209 -24.75 -12.54 -17.64
N THR A 210 -23.53 -12.23 -17.20
CA THR A 210 -23.15 -10.94 -16.59
C THR A 210 -22.51 -10.07 -17.65
N GLU A 211 -22.78 -8.78 -17.62
CA GLU A 211 -22.28 -7.83 -18.61
C GLU A 211 -20.95 -7.23 -18.16
N LEU A 212 -19.85 -7.45 -18.90
CA LEU A 212 -18.64 -6.65 -18.71
C LEU A 212 -18.92 -5.23 -19.23
N VAL A 213 -18.95 -4.24 -18.34
CA VAL A 213 -19.25 -2.85 -18.71
C VAL A 213 -18.02 -2.18 -19.29
N ASN A 214 -16.91 -2.24 -18.56
CA ASN A 214 -15.66 -1.57 -18.91
C ASN A 214 -14.46 -2.29 -18.30
N THR A 215 -13.33 -2.25 -19.00
CA THR A 215 -12.01 -2.58 -18.46
C THR A 215 -11.02 -1.47 -18.76
N ASP A 216 -10.36 -0.97 -17.73
CA ASP A 216 -9.27 0.00 -17.84
C ASP A 216 -7.93 -0.69 -17.67
N PHE A 217 -7.00 -0.38 -18.57
CA PHE A 217 -5.61 -0.85 -18.55
C PHE A 217 -4.69 0.31 -18.23
N TYR A 218 -3.76 0.08 -17.31
CA TYR A 218 -2.88 1.10 -16.77
C TYR A 218 -1.44 0.63 -16.74
N VAL A 219 -0.54 1.53 -17.11
CA VAL A 219 0.90 1.39 -16.94
C VAL A 219 1.50 2.72 -16.51
N GLY A 220 2.34 2.70 -15.49
CA GLY A 220 2.97 3.89 -14.94
C GLY A 220 4.43 3.67 -14.57
N ILE A 221 5.17 4.77 -14.47
CA ILE A 221 6.56 4.79 -13.99
C ILE A 221 6.59 5.73 -12.77
N PRO A 222 6.50 5.20 -11.55
CA PRO A 222 6.70 5.99 -10.34
C PRO A 222 8.18 6.20 -10.04
N ILE A 223 8.51 7.42 -9.61
CA ILE A 223 9.73 7.76 -8.89
C ILE A 223 9.30 8.21 -7.50
N THR A 224 9.73 7.47 -6.48
CA THR A 224 9.36 7.72 -5.09
C THR A 224 10.58 8.17 -4.28
N TYR A 225 10.35 9.05 -3.31
CA TYR A 225 11.38 9.50 -2.39
C TYR A 225 10.83 9.50 -0.96
N GLY A 226 11.51 8.78 -0.06
CA GLY A 226 11.13 8.67 1.34
C GLY A 226 12.14 9.36 2.23
N VAL A 227 11.69 10.29 3.07
CA VAL A 227 12.54 11.00 4.04
C VAL A 227 11.77 11.29 5.33
N GLY A 228 12.20 10.69 6.44
CA GLY A 228 11.55 10.83 7.73
C GLY A 228 10.05 10.48 7.69
N LYS A 229 9.19 11.48 7.91
CA LYS A 229 7.72 11.34 7.88
C LYS A 229 7.09 11.58 6.51
N TRP A 230 7.90 11.89 5.50
CA TRP A 230 7.43 12.26 4.17
C TRP A 230 7.69 11.15 3.16
N ALA A 231 6.70 10.90 2.31
CA ALA A 231 6.86 10.10 1.11
C ALA A 231 6.36 10.91 -0.10
N LEU A 232 7.22 11.09 -1.09
CA LEU A 232 6.94 11.80 -2.33
C LEU A 232 6.85 10.80 -3.47
N ARG A 233 5.99 11.05 -4.46
CA ARG A 233 5.90 10.24 -5.68
C ARG A 233 5.69 11.15 -6.89
N LEU A 234 6.61 11.16 -7.82
CA LEU A 234 6.39 11.67 -9.17
C LEU A 234 6.00 10.49 -10.06
N ARG A 235 4.93 10.62 -10.83
CA ARG A 235 4.46 9.52 -11.68
C ARG A 235 4.08 10.03 -13.05
N VAL A 236 4.52 9.30 -14.07
CA VAL A 236 3.98 9.40 -15.43
C VAL A 236 3.28 8.12 -15.76
N TYR A 237 2.07 8.19 -16.31
CA TYR A 237 1.31 6.98 -16.59
C TYR A 237 0.35 7.16 -17.75
N HIS A 238 0.01 6.04 -18.36
CA HIS A 238 -1.01 5.91 -19.40
C HIS A 238 -2.15 5.06 -18.86
N ILE A 239 -3.39 5.47 -19.13
CA ILE A 239 -4.58 4.66 -18.92
C ILE A 239 -5.43 4.66 -20.18
N SER A 240 -5.89 3.48 -20.58
CA SER A 240 -6.79 3.29 -21.72
C SER A 240 -7.94 2.37 -21.34
N SER A 241 -9.12 2.65 -21.90
CA SER A 241 -10.37 2.00 -21.51
C SER A 241 -11.03 1.29 -22.67
N HIS A 242 -11.57 0.11 -22.40
CA HIS A 242 -12.27 -0.72 -23.37
C HIS A 242 -13.65 -1.11 -22.83
N LEU A 243 -14.69 -0.81 -23.61
CA LEU A 243 -16.04 -1.33 -23.36
C LEU A 243 -16.04 -2.86 -23.54
N GLY A 244 -16.79 -3.55 -22.69
CA GLY A 244 -17.05 -4.98 -22.90
C GLY A 244 -18.00 -5.21 -24.07
N ASP A 245 -17.86 -6.38 -24.68
CA ASP A 245 -18.71 -6.81 -25.79
C ASP A 245 -20.13 -7.14 -25.31
N GLU A 246 -20.31 -7.74 -24.13
CA GLU A 246 -21.66 -7.95 -23.58
C GLU A 246 -22.41 -6.63 -23.37
N PHE A 247 -21.70 -5.57 -22.95
CA PHE A 247 -22.31 -4.24 -22.82
C PHE A 247 -22.80 -3.72 -24.16
N ILE A 248 -22.00 -3.84 -25.22
CA ILE A 248 -22.39 -3.42 -26.57
C ILE A 248 -23.60 -4.24 -27.06
N VAL A 249 -23.61 -5.55 -26.80
CA VAL A 249 -24.71 -6.45 -27.19
C VAL A 249 -26.01 -6.06 -26.49
N ASN A 250 -25.98 -5.80 -25.19
CA ASN A 250 -27.16 -5.42 -24.41
C ASN A 250 -27.62 -3.98 -24.67
N HIS A 251 -26.79 -3.15 -25.29
CA HIS A 251 -27.10 -1.76 -25.61
C HIS A 251 -27.06 -1.53 -27.14
N PRO A 252 -27.99 -2.13 -27.91
CA PRO A 252 -28.02 -1.93 -29.36
C PRO A 252 -28.19 -0.44 -29.69
N GLY A 253 -27.32 0.08 -30.56
CA GLY A 253 -27.26 1.50 -30.90
C GLY A 253 -26.27 2.32 -30.04
N PHE A 254 -25.47 1.69 -29.17
CA PHE A 254 -24.38 2.34 -28.44
C PHE A 254 -23.08 2.47 -29.27
N VAL A 255 -23.00 1.70 -30.36
CA VAL A 255 -21.93 1.78 -31.35
C VAL A 255 -22.56 2.25 -32.66
N ASP A 256 -22.22 3.46 -33.08
CA ASP A 256 -22.54 3.94 -34.43
C ASP A 256 -21.26 3.92 -35.29
N VAL A 257 -21.24 3.01 -36.26
CA VAL A 257 -20.14 2.89 -37.25
C VAL A 257 -20.07 4.07 -38.22
N ASN A 258 -21.09 4.94 -38.24
CA ASN A 258 -21.17 6.12 -39.11
C ASN A 258 -21.07 7.46 -38.36
N GLY A 259 -20.73 7.46 -37.07
CA GLY A 259 -20.63 8.66 -36.23
C GLY A 259 -21.93 8.99 -35.47
N PRO A 260 -22.01 10.08 -34.69
CA PRO A 260 -23.15 10.32 -33.80
C PRO A 260 -24.50 10.38 -34.53
N ASN A 261 -25.42 9.48 -34.17
CA ASN A 261 -26.80 9.52 -34.62
C ASN A 261 -27.49 10.80 -34.12
N LYS A 262 -28.17 11.53 -35.03
CA LYS A 262 -28.95 12.73 -34.70
C LYS A 262 -30.03 12.49 -33.64
N ASP A 263 -30.54 11.27 -33.54
CA ASP A 263 -31.60 10.91 -32.60
C ASP A 263 -31.06 10.43 -31.24
N ASN A 264 -29.75 10.15 -31.14
CA ASN A 264 -29.11 9.77 -29.87
C ASN A 264 -27.63 10.20 -29.81
N PRO A 265 -27.36 11.51 -29.66
CA PRO A 265 -26.00 12.07 -29.74
C PRO A 265 -25.06 11.60 -28.60
N ASN A 266 -25.60 10.99 -27.54
CA ASN A 266 -24.86 10.58 -26.35
C ASN A 266 -24.53 9.07 -26.30
N ARG A 267 -24.80 8.33 -27.38
CA ARG A 267 -24.58 6.86 -27.44
C ARG A 267 -23.64 6.46 -28.57
N VAL A 268 -22.44 7.01 -28.52
CA VAL A 268 -21.35 6.62 -29.43
C VAL A 268 -20.18 6.16 -28.61
N ARG A 269 -19.66 4.98 -28.94
CA ARG A 269 -18.38 4.49 -28.41
C ARG A 269 -17.28 5.49 -28.73
N VAL A 270 -16.58 5.95 -27.69
CA VAL A 270 -15.40 6.81 -27.78
C VAL A 270 -14.18 6.05 -27.29
N ASN A 271 -13.00 6.66 -27.37
CA ASN A 271 -11.74 6.05 -26.96
C ASN A 271 -11.12 6.80 -25.77
N PRO A 272 -11.54 6.53 -24.52
CA PRO A 272 -10.86 7.09 -23.35
C PRO A 272 -9.45 6.53 -23.28
N SER A 273 -8.49 7.38 -23.58
CA SER A 273 -7.06 7.07 -23.52
C SER A 273 -6.34 8.37 -23.19
N ASN A 274 -5.64 8.37 -22.06
CA ASN A 274 -5.09 9.57 -21.46
C ASN A 274 -3.70 9.28 -20.87
N GLU A 275 -2.80 10.24 -21.02
CA GLU A 275 -1.49 10.27 -20.40
C GLU A 275 -1.47 11.33 -19.30
N TYR A 276 -0.88 10.98 -18.17
CA TYR A 276 -0.91 11.77 -16.95
C TYR A 276 0.51 11.99 -16.42
N VAL A 277 0.67 13.13 -15.75
CA VAL A 277 1.78 13.44 -14.85
C VAL A 277 1.18 13.87 -13.51
N ASP A 278 1.55 13.23 -12.41
CA ASP A 278 1.22 13.72 -11.07
C ASP A 278 2.40 13.72 -10.12
N PHE A 279 2.29 14.56 -9.09
CA PHE A 279 3.23 14.63 -8.00
C PHE A 279 2.48 14.51 -6.67
N THR A 280 2.70 13.39 -5.98
CA THR A 280 2.11 13.13 -4.67
C THR A 280 3.04 13.49 -3.53
N VAL A 281 2.47 14.15 -2.52
CA VAL A 281 3.08 14.38 -1.22
C VAL A 281 2.23 13.64 -0.18
N SER A 282 2.87 12.76 0.58
CA SER A 282 2.27 12.03 1.69
C SER A 282 3.03 12.34 2.97
N TYR A 283 2.29 12.63 4.04
CA TYR A 283 2.83 13.00 5.34
C TYR A 283 2.23 12.13 6.45
N GLN A 284 3.11 11.42 7.15
CA GLN A 284 2.76 10.64 8.32
C GLN A 284 2.69 11.56 9.55
N ALA A 285 1.53 12.19 9.77
CA ALA A 285 1.34 13.18 10.83
C ALA A 285 1.57 12.59 12.23
N THR A 286 1.03 11.40 12.47
CA THR A 286 1.23 10.58 13.67
C THR A 286 1.47 9.13 13.28
N GLU A 287 1.72 8.21 14.20
CA GLU A 287 1.81 6.77 13.89
C GLU A 287 0.49 6.17 13.34
N HIS A 288 -0.61 6.90 13.47
CA HIS A 288 -1.96 6.44 13.15
C HIS A 288 -2.59 7.22 12.01
N ILE A 289 -2.19 8.48 11.80
CA ILE A 289 -2.81 9.39 10.86
C ILE A 289 -1.84 9.74 9.74
N ARG A 290 -2.30 9.51 8.50
CA ARG A 290 -1.61 9.88 7.27
C ARG A 290 -2.48 10.84 6.47
N VAL A 291 -1.89 11.92 5.98
CA VAL A 291 -2.54 12.87 5.07
C VAL A 291 -1.74 12.97 3.78
N TYR A 292 -2.42 13.17 2.67
CA TYR A 292 -1.76 13.26 1.37
C TYR A 292 -2.52 14.16 0.41
N ALA A 293 -1.79 14.71 -0.56
CA ALA A 293 -2.32 15.45 -1.69
C ALA A 293 -1.44 15.24 -2.91
N PHE A 294 -2.04 15.22 -4.09
CA PHE A 294 -1.34 15.08 -5.35
C PHE A 294 -2.01 15.88 -6.47
N PRO A 295 -1.49 17.08 -6.78
CA PRO A 295 -1.82 17.76 -8.01
C PRO A 295 -1.27 16.97 -9.21
N GLY A 296 -1.99 17.04 -10.32
CA GLY A 296 -1.56 16.43 -11.57
C GLY A 296 -2.14 17.12 -12.79
N ALA A 297 -1.66 16.68 -13.94
CA ALA A 297 -2.10 17.14 -15.24
C ALA A 297 -2.29 15.96 -16.20
N ILE A 298 -3.37 15.99 -16.97
CA ILE A 298 -3.58 15.18 -18.16
C ILE A 298 -2.83 15.88 -19.29
N VAL A 299 -1.74 15.26 -19.76
CA VAL A 299 -0.83 15.86 -20.75
C VAL A 299 -1.24 15.54 -22.18
N HIS A 300 -1.95 14.43 -22.38
CA HIS A 300 -2.51 14.04 -23.65
C HIS A 300 -3.81 13.24 -23.43
N SER A 301 -4.72 13.40 -24.38
CA SER A 301 -6.00 12.70 -24.44
C SER A 301 -6.28 12.35 -25.89
N ASP A 302 -6.90 11.20 -26.10
CA ASP A 302 -7.45 10.84 -27.40
C ASP A 302 -8.41 11.95 -27.93
N PRO A 303 -8.35 12.28 -29.24
CA PRO A 303 -9.20 13.32 -29.82
C PRO A 303 -10.71 13.09 -29.64
N THR A 304 -11.15 11.84 -29.50
CA THR A 304 -12.56 11.45 -29.33
C THR A 304 -13.06 11.60 -27.90
N TYR A 305 -12.16 11.68 -26.90
CA TYR A 305 -12.52 11.80 -25.48
C TYR A 305 -11.57 12.72 -24.72
N LYS A 306 -11.56 14.00 -25.10
CA LYS A 306 -10.69 15.00 -24.49
C LYS A 306 -11.02 15.26 -23.02
N TRP A 307 -9.97 15.52 -22.26
CA TRP A 307 -10.02 16.03 -20.90
C TRP A 307 -9.34 17.39 -20.79
N GLN A 308 -9.87 18.24 -19.93
CA GLN A 308 -9.11 19.39 -19.45
C GLN A 308 -7.96 18.94 -18.55
N PRO A 309 -6.81 19.64 -18.56
CA PRO A 309 -5.57 19.10 -18.03
C PRO A 309 -5.56 18.97 -16.52
N MET A 310 -6.04 19.96 -15.77
CA MET A 310 -5.71 20.03 -14.35
C MET A 310 -6.58 19.13 -13.46
N TYR A 311 -5.98 18.53 -12.45
CA TYR A 311 -6.70 17.88 -11.36
C TYR A 311 -5.92 17.95 -10.05
N ILE A 312 -6.63 17.74 -8.95
CA ILE A 312 -6.04 17.52 -7.64
C ILE A 312 -6.77 16.37 -6.96
N GLN A 313 -6.01 15.53 -6.27
CA GLN A 313 -6.55 14.50 -5.42
C GLN A 313 -5.92 14.61 -4.03
N TYR A 314 -6.67 14.27 -2.99
CA TYR A 314 -6.19 14.39 -1.62
C TYR A 314 -7.01 13.53 -0.69
N GLY A 315 -6.47 13.24 0.49
CA GLY A 315 -7.15 12.36 1.42
C GLY A 315 -6.44 12.20 2.74
N THR A 316 -7.08 11.39 3.59
CA THR A 316 -6.59 11.07 4.92
C THR A 316 -6.88 9.62 5.24
N GLU A 317 -6.02 9.04 6.06
CA GLU A 317 -6.17 7.70 6.61
C GLU A 317 -5.90 7.71 8.09
N ALA A 318 -6.69 6.95 8.84
CA ALA A 318 -6.53 6.72 10.25
C ALA A 318 -6.53 5.21 10.52
N ARG A 319 -5.56 4.72 11.28
CA ARG A 319 -5.49 3.34 11.80
C ARG A 319 -5.64 3.36 13.31
N PHE A 320 -6.41 2.44 13.86
CA PHE A 320 -6.71 2.39 15.29
C PHE A 320 -7.09 0.97 15.72
N LEU A 321 -7.20 0.76 17.03
CA LEU A 321 -7.57 -0.55 17.63
C LEU A 321 -6.73 -1.69 17.06
N GLY A 322 -5.41 -1.54 17.15
CA GLY A 322 -4.46 -2.58 16.75
C GLY A 322 -4.41 -3.73 17.74
N SER A 323 -4.39 -4.96 17.23
CA SER A 323 -4.30 -6.20 18.01
C SER A 323 -3.18 -7.08 17.48
N LYS A 324 -2.38 -7.64 18.38
CA LYS A 324 -1.31 -8.59 18.07
C LYS A 324 -1.80 -10.01 18.28
N PHE A 325 -1.60 -10.84 17.27
CA PHE A 325 -1.92 -12.27 17.32
C PHE A 325 -0.60 -13.06 17.32
N TYR A 326 0.03 -13.18 18.50
CA TYR A 326 1.38 -13.74 18.65
C TYR A 326 1.49 -15.18 18.13
N HIS A 327 0.47 -16.02 18.36
CA HIS A 327 0.49 -17.42 17.93
C HIS A 327 0.53 -17.56 16.39
N GLN A 328 -0.24 -16.73 15.68
CA GLN A 328 -0.29 -16.70 14.22
C GLN A 328 0.78 -15.78 13.61
N ARG A 329 1.52 -15.01 14.43
CA ARG A 329 2.47 -13.98 14.01
C ARG A 329 1.83 -12.93 13.08
N LEU A 330 0.61 -12.50 13.41
CA LEU A 330 -0.15 -11.50 12.67
C LEU A 330 -0.39 -10.23 13.50
N TYR A 331 -0.54 -9.11 12.80
CA TYR A 331 -1.02 -7.85 13.36
C TYR A 331 -2.27 -7.40 12.61
N GLY A 332 -3.34 -7.13 13.35
CA GLY A 332 -4.61 -6.65 12.82
C GLY A 332 -4.91 -5.23 13.30
N THR A 333 -5.51 -4.38 12.45
CA THR A 333 -5.91 -3.03 12.84
C THR A 333 -7.13 -2.55 12.06
N CYS A 334 -8.01 -1.79 12.73
CA CYS A 334 -9.08 -1.06 12.07
C CYS A 334 -8.53 0.13 11.30
N PHE A 335 -9.17 0.50 10.19
CA PHE A 335 -8.87 1.72 9.45
C PHE A 335 -10.11 2.49 9.03
N LEU A 336 -9.93 3.81 8.90
CA LEU A 336 -10.83 4.73 8.23
C LEU A 336 -10.02 5.50 7.18
N ALA A 337 -10.54 5.62 5.97
CA ALA A 337 -9.86 6.31 4.88
C ALA A 337 -10.87 7.16 4.10
N MET A 338 -10.42 8.33 3.68
CA MET A 338 -11.18 9.26 2.85
C MET A 338 -10.29 9.73 1.71
N HIS A 339 -10.86 9.81 0.51
CA HIS A 339 -10.18 10.23 -0.69
C HIS A 339 -11.10 11.11 -1.52
N PHE A 340 -10.58 12.22 -2.01
CA PHE A 340 -11.30 13.20 -2.81
C PHE A 340 -10.57 13.41 -4.12
N ARG A 341 -11.34 13.61 -5.18
CA ARG A 341 -10.83 13.94 -6.51
C ARG A 341 -11.56 15.16 -7.02
N ASN A 342 -10.83 16.11 -7.58
CA ASN A 342 -11.44 17.25 -8.26
C ASN A 342 -10.69 17.45 -9.58
N PHE A 343 -11.42 17.32 -10.68
CA PHE A 343 -10.90 17.48 -12.03
C PHE A 343 -11.46 18.75 -12.65
N GLN A 344 -10.61 19.48 -13.38
CA GLN A 344 -11.02 20.68 -14.12
C GLN A 344 -12.13 20.37 -15.13
N GLN A 345 -12.05 19.20 -15.78
CA GLN A 345 -13.06 18.72 -16.73
C GLN A 345 -14.45 18.52 -16.12
N LEU A 346 -14.52 18.37 -14.80
CA LEU A 346 -15.72 18.11 -14.02
C LEU A 346 -16.05 19.31 -13.13
N ASP A 347 -15.64 20.52 -13.56
CA ASP A 347 -15.89 21.79 -12.88
C ASP A 347 -15.44 21.83 -11.41
N TRP A 348 -14.46 20.99 -11.05
CA TRP A 348 -13.99 20.80 -9.68
C TRP A 348 -15.07 20.35 -8.70
N ASP A 349 -16.14 19.72 -9.20
CA ASP A 349 -17.23 19.19 -8.39
C ASP A 349 -16.76 18.18 -7.35
N PHE A 350 -17.58 18.01 -6.32
CA PHE A 350 -17.37 16.99 -5.30
C PHE A 350 -17.38 15.58 -5.89
N ASP A 351 -16.28 14.86 -5.67
CA ASP A 351 -16.11 13.44 -5.89
C ASP A 351 -15.29 12.87 -4.73
N GLY A 352 -15.92 12.01 -3.93
CA GLY A 352 -15.38 11.49 -2.69
C GLY A 352 -15.65 10.00 -2.50
N THR A 353 -14.64 9.30 -1.99
CA THR A 353 -14.67 7.89 -1.63
C THR A 353 -14.27 7.72 -0.17
N PHE A 354 -15.06 6.97 0.58
CA PHE A 354 -14.88 6.73 2.00
C PHE A 354 -14.81 5.22 2.23
N ARG A 355 -13.84 4.75 3.02
CA ARG A 355 -13.66 3.32 3.33
C ARG A 355 -13.44 3.12 4.82
N ALA A 356 -14.07 2.09 5.37
CA ALA A 356 -13.90 1.65 6.74
C ALA A 356 -13.73 0.13 6.77
N GLY A 357 -12.74 -0.36 7.49
CA GLY A 357 -12.42 -1.78 7.45
C GLY A 357 -11.42 -2.26 8.46
N TYR A 358 -10.98 -3.50 8.27
CA TYR A 358 -9.96 -4.15 9.07
C TYR A 358 -8.86 -4.68 8.15
N GLU A 359 -7.60 -4.43 8.50
CA GLU A 359 -6.43 -4.95 7.77
C GLU A 359 -5.62 -5.91 8.64
N PHE A 360 -5.17 -7.01 8.02
CA PHE A 360 -4.25 -7.99 8.59
C PHE A 360 -2.89 -7.88 7.89
N SER A 361 -1.83 -7.93 8.67
CA SER A 361 -0.44 -7.86 8.21
C SER A 361 0.43 -8.83 9.00
N LYS A 362 1.69 -9.00 8.58
CA LYS A 362 2.69 -9.69 9.41
C LYS A 362 2.86 -8.95 10.74
N LEU A 363 3.31 -9.65 11.78
CA LEU A 363 3.54 -9.03 13.10
C LEU A 363 4.52 -7.83 13.04
N GLN A 364 5.41 -7.75 12.05
CA GLN A 364 6.27 -6.57 11.85
C GLN A 364 5.50 -5.33 11.36
N GLY A 365 4.26 -5.47 10.89
CA GLY A 365 3.49 -4.38 10.28
C GLY A 365 4.00 -3.94 8.90
N ILE A 366 4.99 -4.65 8.35
CA ILE A 366 5.67 -4.34 7.10
C ILE A 366 5.20 -5.28 6.00
N GLY A 367 5.11 -4.74 4.78
CA GLY A 367 4.83 -5.48 3.56
C GLY A 367 3.34 -5.56 3.24
N ARG A 368 3.00 -6.53 2.38
CA ARG A 368 1.62 -6.74 1.91
C ARG A 368 0.66 -7.07 3.06
N LYS A 369 -0.52 -6.49 2.96
CA LYS A 369 -1.65 -6.60 3.88
C LYS A 369 -2.87 -7.14 3.16
N PHE A 370 -3.73 -7.79 3.94
CA PHE A 370 -5.03 -8.25 3.49
C PHE A 370 -6.12 -7.43 4.19
N ARG A 371 -7.08 -6.89 3.43
CA ARG A 371 -8.07 -5.95 3.95
C ARG A 371 -9.48 -6.38 3.58
N PHE A 372 -10.38 -6.22 4.54
CA PHE A 372 -11.82 -6.28 4.35
C PHE A 372 -12.40 -4.91 4.64
N TYR A 373 -13.22 -4.37 3.76
CA TYR A 373 -13.83 -3.07 4.01
C TYR A 373 -15.20 -2.90 3.38
N ILE A 374 -15.94 -1.96 3.96
CA ILE A 374 -17.13 -1.36 3.39
C ILE A 374 -16.73 0.04 2.93
N GLY A 375 -17.17 0.43 1.75
CA GLY A 375 -16.96 1.76 1.21
C GLY A 375 -18.23 2.41 0.73
N TYR A 376 -18.16 3.73 0.60
CA TYR A 376 -19.18 4.56 -0.04
C TYR A 376 -18.50 5.54 -0.99
N HIS A 377 -18.96 5.58 -2.22
CA HIS A 377 -18.52 6.53 -3.23
C HIS A 377 -19.68 7.46 -3.61
N ASN A 378 -19.40 8.75 -3.73
CA ASN A 378 -20.34 9.75 -4.25
C ASN A 378 -19.55 10.76 -5.09
N GLY A 379 -19.76 10.73 -6.40
CA GLY A 379 -18.91 11.46 -7.33
C GLY A 379 -19.21 11.10 -8.77
N TYR A 380 -18.15 10.94 -9.54
CA TYR A 380 -18.20 10.54 -10.94
C TYR A 380 -17.74 9.09 -11.09
N SER A 381 -18.31 8.38 -12.04
CA SER A 381 -17.84 7.05 -12.40
C SER A 381 -16.34 7.08 -12.72
N LEU A 382 -15.67 5.97 -12.43
CA LEU A 382 -14.24 5.82 -12.66
C LEU A 382 -13.97 5.14 -14.01
N GLU A 383 -15.01 4.63 -14.64
CA GLU A 383 -14.97 3.64 -15.71
C GLU A 383 -14.95 4.32 -17.08
N GLY A 384 -13.77 4.35 -17.69
CA GLY A 384 -13.57 4.73 -19.08
C GLY A 384 -14.43 5.88 -19.59
N GLN A 385 -15.29 5.61 -20.56
CA GLN A 385 -16.07 6.66 -21.24
C GLN A 385 -17.20 7.22 -20.38
N PHE A 386 -17.56 6.51 -19.31
CA PHE A 386 -18.57 6.93 -18.35
C PHE A 386 -18.00 7.83 -17.26
N SER A 387 -16.69 8.11 -17.29
CA SER A 387 -16.01 8.89 -16.23
C SER A 387 -16.45 10.36 -16.09
N LYS A 388 -17.36 10.82 -16.96
CA LYS A 388 -18.03 12.13 -16.87
C LYS A 388 -19.45 12.03 -16.32
N ASP A 389 -19.96 10.83 -16.05
CA ASP A 389 -21.29 10.59 -15.50
C ASP A 389 -21.24 10.46 -13.98
N ARG A 390 -22.16 11.13 -13.27
CA ARG A 390 -22.24 11.06 -11.81
C ARG A 390 -22.90 9.77 -11.33
N THR A 391 -22.34 9.18 -10.29
CA THR A 391 -22.87 8.00 -9.62
C THR A 391 -22.64 8.05 -8.11
N HIS A 392 -23.28 7.14 -7.40
CA HIS A 392 -22.96 6.82 -6.02
C HIS A 392 -23.23 5.35 -5.77
N TYR A 393 -22.43 4.72 -4.92
CA TYR A 393 -22.61 3.30 -4.61
C TYR A 393 -21.99 2.96 -3.26
N MET A 394 -22.51 1.89 -2.65
CA MET A 394 -21.85 1.18 -1.56
C MET A 394 -20.99 0.06 -2.14
N GLU A 395 -19.83 -0.21 -1.54
CA GLU A 395 -18.92 -1.27 -1.94
C GLU A 395 -18.55 -2.18 -0.75
N TYR A 396 -18.33 -3.46 -1.02
CA TYR A 396 -17.95 -4.50 -0.05
C TYR A 396 -16.81 -5.31 -0.65
N ASN A 397 -15.58 -5.06 -0.21
CA ASN A 397 -14.40 -5.47 -0.97
C ASN A 397 -13.38 -6.22 -0.11
N LEU A 398 -12.68 -7.14 -0.78
CA LEU A 398 -11.46 -7.79 -0.32
C LEU A 398 -10.29 -7.21 -1.09
N ASN A 399 -9.23 -6.81 -0.40
CA ASN A 399 -8.04 -6.25 -1.01
C ASN A 399 -6.77 -6.94 -0.49
N TYR A 400 -5.82 -7.15 -1.39
CA TYR A 400 -4.47 -7.58 -1.09
C TYR A 400 -3.47 -6.66 -1.79
N GLY A 401 -2.54 -6.11 -1.01
CA GLY A 401 -1.56 -5.13 -1.49
C GLY A 401 -0.76 -4.55 -0.33
N PHE A 402 0.24 -3.70 -0.58
CA PHE A 402 1.04 -3.06 0.48
C PHE A 402 0.23 -2.08 1.35
#